data_AF-A0A8X6XYQ7-F1
#
_entry.id   AF-A0A8X6XYQ7-F1
#
_cell.length_a   1.000
_cell.length_b   1.000
_cell.length_c   1.000
_cell.angle_alpha   90.00
_cell.angle_beta   90.00
_cell.angle_gamma   90.00
#
_symmetry.space_group_name_H-M   'P 1'
#
loop_
_entity.id
_entity.type
_entity.pdbx_description
1 polymer ?
#
loop_
_entity_poly.entity_id
_entity_poly.type
_entity_poly.pdbx_seq_one_letter_code
_entity_poly.pdbx_strand_id
1 'polypeptide(L)' 'MKVKRGSFRVNEPFAEWDSNMICDWLVSIGLSMYIPDCKKWVKNGDQLLKATTTEFEKELNIKNPLHRKKLL' A
#
# COMPACT_ATOMS: atom_id res chain seq x y z
N MET A 1 -22.57 5.51 9.55
CA MET A 1 -21.27 4.79 9.48
C MET A 1 -20.15 5.83 9.43
N LYS A 2 -19.28 5.92 10.44
CA LYS A 2 -18.15 6.85 10.41
C LYS A 2 -17.06 6.24 9.52
N VAL A 3 -16.85 6.80 8.34
CA VAL A 3 -15.63 6.54 7.55
C VAL A 3 -14.47 7.05 8.39
N LYS A 4 -13.70 6.14 9.00
CA LYS A 4 -12.41 6.52 9.60
C LYS A 4 -11.58 7.12 8.46
N ARG A 5 -11.30 8.42 8.52
CA ARG A 5 -10.23 9.00 7.69
C ARG A 5 -8.98 8.20 8.05
N GLY A 6 -8.31 7.63 7.04
CA GLY A 6 -7.09 6.84 7.26
C GLY A 6 -6.10 7.65 8.09
N SER A 7 -5.46 7.02 9.07
CA SER A 7 -4.53 7.67 10.00
C SER A 7 -3.14 7.87 9.37
N PHE A 8 -3.03 7.90 8.03
CA PHE A 8 -1.78 8.20 7.37
C PHE A 8 -1.50 9.71 7.46
N ARG A 9 -0.29 10.04 7.86
CA ARG A 9 0.16 11.41 8.11
C ARG A 9 0.50 12.04 6.78
N VAL A 10 -0.42 12.85 6.26
CA VAL A 10 -0.27 13.57 4.99
C VAL A 10 0.92 14.54 4.99
N ASN A 11 1.44 14.89 6.17
CA ASN A 11 2.58 15.80 6.34
C ASN A 11 3.93 15.07 6.41
N GLU A 12 3.95 13.74 6.38
CA GLU A 12 5.16 12.93 6.44
C GLU A 12 5.45 12.36 5.03
N PRO A 13 6.71 12.37 4.57
CA PRO A 13 7.06 11.80 3.26
C PRO A 13 6.64 10.34 3.17
N PHE A 14 6.12 9.92 2.02
CA PHE A 14 5.63 8.54 1.84
C PHE A 14 6.69 7.49 2.19
N ALA A 15 7.97 7.74 1.87
CA ALA A 15 9.08 6.84 2.19
C ALA A 15 9.18 6.49 3.70
N GLU A 16 8.79 7.41 4.58
CA GLU A 16 8.85 7.26 6.03
C GLU A 16 7.61 6.59 6.62
N TRP A 17 6.57 6.35 5.82
CA TRP A 17 5.35 5.73 6.32
C TRP A 17 5.61 4.30 6.78
N ASP A 18 5.07 3.96 7.95
CA ASP A 18 5.08 2.59 8.44
C ASP A 18 4.03 1.71 7.74
N SER A 19 4.12 0.40 7.97
CA SER A 19 3.21 -0.59 7.39
C SER A 19 1.72 -0.31 7.69
N ASN A 20 1.38 0.24 8.87
CA ASN A 20 0.00 0.55 9.21
C ASN A 20 -0.53 1.75 8.43
N MET A 21 0.28 2.80 8.28
CA MET A 21 -0.06 3.97 7.47
C MET A 21 -0.28 3.59 6.00
N ILE A 22 0.56 2.71 5.47
CA ILE A 22 0.40 2.16 4.11
C ILE A 22 -0.91 1.36 3.99
N CYS A 23 -1.26 0.55 4.99
CA CYS A 23 -2.53 -0.17 4.99
C CYS A 23 -3.74 0.77 4.97
N ASP A 24 -3.73 1.81 5.80
CA ASP A 24 -4.78 2.84 5.80
C ASP A 24 -4.86 3.58 4.47
N TRP A 25 -3.71 3.84 3.84
CA TRP A 25 -3.64 4.42 2.51
C TRP A 25 -4.22 3.49 1.44
N LEU A 26 -3.91 2.19 1.45
CA LEU A 26 -4.51 1.20 0.56
C LEU A 26 -6.04 1.19 0.66
N VAL A 27 -6.61 1.32 1.86
CA VAL A 27 -8.07 1.49 2.02
C VAL A 27 -8.56 2.75 1.30
N SER A 28 -7.87 3.89 1.48
CA SER A 28 -8.27 5.17 0.90
C SER A 28 -8.25 5.18 -0.64
N ILE A 29 -7.37 4.38 -1.25
CA ILE A 29 -7.29 4.24 -2.71
C ILE A 29 -8.08 3.04 -3.23
N GLY A 30 -8.89 2.37 -2.40
CA GLY A 30 -9.76 1.26 -2.80
C GLY A 30 -9.03 -0.05 -3.10
N LEU A 31 -7.84 -0.24 -2.53
CA LEU A 31 -6.98 -1.42 -2.67
C LEU A 31 -6.89 -2.24 -1.37
N SER A 32 -7.90 -2.16 -0.51
CA SER A 32 -7.92 -2.82 0.80
C SER A 32 -7.78 -4.35 0.73
N MET A 33 -8.07 -4.97 -0.42
CA MET A 33 -7.90 -6.41 -0.63
C MET A 33 -6.44 -6.88 -0.53
N TYR A 34 -5.47 -5.99 -0.75
CA TYR A 34 -4.04 -6.32 -0.70
C TYR A 34 -3.43 -6.16 0.70
N ILE A 35 -4.19 -5.65 1.68
CA ILE A 35 -3.71 -5.43 3.06
C ILE A 35 -3.12 -6.69 3.70
N PRO A 36 -3.72 -7.89 3.60
CA PRO A 36 -3.17 -9.08 4.27
C PRO A 36 -1.76 -9.43 3.82
N ASP A 37 -1.47 -9.25 2.53
CA ASP A 37 -0.16 -9.57 1.96
C ASP A 37 0.80 -8.37 2.09
N CYS A 38 0.29 -7.14 1.96
CA CYS A 38 1.03 -5.92 2.25
C CYS A 38 1.58 -5.90 3.67
N LYS A 39 0.80 -6.30 4.69
CA LYS A 39 1.27 -6.35 6.08
C LYS A 39 2.42 -7.34 6.30
N LYS A 40 2.48 -8.42 5.52
CA LYS A 40 3.52 -9.44 5.65
C LYS A 40 4.81 -9.00 4.97
N TRP A 41 4.69 -8.32 3.84
CA TRP A 41 5.83 -8.01 2.97
C TRP A 41 6.37 -6.59 3.17
N VAL A 42 5.50 -5.59 3.30
CA VAL A 42 5.86 -4.17 3.30
C VAL A 42 6.21 -3.69 4.71
N LYS A 43 7.46 -3.26 4.89
CA LYS A 43 7.97 -2.71 6.15
C LYS A 43 7.70 -1.22 6.29
N ASN A 44 7.93 -0.46 5.21
CA ASN A 44 7.77 0.98 5.15
C ASN A 44 7.51 1.44 3.69
N GLY A 45 7.25 2.72 3.50
CA GLY A 45 6.89 3.26 2.19
C GLY A 45 8.08 3.31 1.22
N ASP A 46 9.31 3.41 1.71
CA ASP A 46 10.52 3.35 0.87
C ASP A 46 10.62 2.02 0.11
N GLN A 47 10.32 0.90 0.79
CA GLN A 47 10.24 -0.41 0.13
C GLN A 47 9.19 -0.41 -0.99
N LEU A 48 8.01 0.17 -0.73
CA LEU A 48 6.93 0.20 -1.73
C LEU A 48 7.30 1.08 -2.94
N LEU A 49 7.98 2.21 -2.71
CA LEU A 49 8.46 3.11 -3.78
C LEU A 49 9.52 2.47 -4.67
N LYS A 50 10.37 1.60 -4.10
CA LYS A 50 11.44 0.90 -4.82
C LYS A 50 11.01 -0.45 -5.40
N ALA A 51 9.82 -0.92 -5.03
CA ALA A 51 9.30 -2.20 -5.46
C ALA A 51 9.14 -2.25 -6.98
N THR A 52 9.59 -3.36 -7.56
CA THR A 52 9.44 -3.64 -8.97
C THR A 52 8.03 -4.14 -9.29
N THR A 53 7.67 -4.08 -10.57
CA THR A 53 6.42 -4.66 -11.08
C THR A 53 6.28 -6.14 -10.70
N THR A 54 7.37 -6.91 -10.79
CA THR A 54 7.39 -8.34 -10.45
C THR A 54 7.17 -8.59 -8.96
N GLU A 55 7.72 -7.75 -8.09
CA GLU A 55 7.48 -7.85 -6.64
C GLU A 55 6.03 -7.55 -6.29
N PHE A 56 5.40 -6.55 -6.92
CA PHE A 56 3.98 -6.29 -6.73
C PHE A 56 3.09 -7.46 -7.16
N GLU A 57 3.40 -8.10 -8.28
CA GLU A 57 2.67 -9.28 -8.75
C GLU A 57 2.84 -10.47 -7.81
N LYS A 58 4.07 -10.71 -7.33
CA LYS A 58 4.41 -11.87 -6.51
C LYS A 58 4.01 -11.71 -5.06
N GLU A 59 4.36 -10.60 -4.43
CA GLU A 59 4.27 -10.39 -3.00
C GLU A 59 2.90 -9.83 -2.58
N LEU A 60 2.25 -9.02 -3.42
CA LEU A 60 0.87 -8.55 -3.19
C LEU A 60 -0.18 -9.36 -3.97
N ASN A 61 0.24 -10.39 -4.72
CA ASN A 61 -0.62 -11.24 -5.54
C ASN A 61 -1.52 -10.43 -6.51
N ILE A 62 -0.96 -9.37 -7.09
CA ILE A 62 -1.70 -8.46 -7.98
C ILE A 62 -1.81 -9.06 -9.37
N LYS A 63 -3.04 -9.46 -9.73
CA LYS A 63 -3.36 -9.98 -11.08
C LYS A 63 -3.96 -8.94 -12.01
N ASN A 64 -4.55 -7.86 -11.46
CA ASN A 64 -5.18 -6.81 -12.25
C ASN A 64 -4.14 -5.73 -12.62
N PRO A 65 -3.82 -5.54 -13.92
CA PRO A 65 -2.85 -4.54 -14.36
C PRO A 65 -3.20 -3.10 -13.94
N LEU A 66 -4.49 -2.77 -13.80
CA LEU A 66 -4.93 -1.45 -13.37
C LEU A 66 -4.63 -1.18 -11.90
N HIS A 67 -4.75 -2.21 -11.05
CA HIS A 67 -4.39 -2.09 -9.63
C HIS A 67 -2.89 -1.93 -9.47
N ARG A 68 -2.11 -2.66 -10.27
CA ARG A 68 -0.65 -2.52 -10.31
C ARG A 68 -0.24 -1.11 -10.75
N LYS A 69 -0.86 -0.59 -11.81
CA LYS A 69 -0.64 0.79 -12.28
C LYS A 69 -1.02 1.86 -11.25
N LYS A 70 -1.85 1.53 -10.25
CA LYS A 70 -2.22 2.44 -9.17
C LYS A 70 -1.19 2.50 -8.04
N LEU A 71 -0.31 1.49 -7.95
CA LEU A 71 0.76 1.40 -6.95
C LEU A 71 2.13 1.84 -7.50
N LEU A 72 2.29 1.82 -8.83
CA LEU A 72 3.43 2.37 -9.57
C LEU A 72 3.23 3.87 -9.81
#